data_AF-A0A1Y3NMM3-F1
#
_entry.id   AF-A0A1Y3NMM3-F1
#
_cell.length_a   1.000
_cell.length_b   1.000
_cell.length_c   1.000
_cell.angle_alpha   90.00
_cell.angle_beta   90.00
_cell.angle_gamma   90.00
#
_symmetry.space_group_name_H-M   'P 1'
#
loop_
_entity.id
_entity.type
_entity.pdbx_description
1 polymer ?
#
loop_
_entity_poly.entity_id
_entity_poly.type
_entity_poly.pdbx_seq_one_letter_code
_entity_poly.pdbx_strand_id
1 'polypeptide(L)'
;MKKKTYTEPKTKIFNDKKISKFNNWDKYLGKFNIIRLNMKNYFSNIIFKEGIDYIKEGIDYIKENIIYEVKNSIPNFNFSSTNYLNRIFIEIERETGRKIVLIIEDWDIILKEEQFDEKSKNNYMKFLDSIIIEKNYLALAYLTGVLPISNTKFTTLHIINVLK
;
A
#
# COMPACT_ATOMS: atom_id res chain seq x y z
N MET A 1 26.34 14.34 0.66
CA MET A 1 25.61 13.93 -0.55
C MET A 1 24.32 14.74 -0.64
N LYS A 2 24.09 15.48 -1.72
CA LYS A 2 22.80 16.14 -1.96
C LYS A 2 21.77 15.05 -2.24
N LYS A 3 20.84 14.81 -1.31
CA LYS A 3 19.64 14.00 -1.60
C LYS A 3 18.97 14.63 -2.82
N LYS A 4 18.77 13.86 -3.90
CA LYS A 4 17.90 14.29 -5.00
C LYS A 4 16.49 14.38 -4.42
N THR A 5 16.10 15.55 -3.92
CA THR A 5 14.69 15.81 -3.65
C THR A 5 13.97 15.69 -4.99
N TYR A 6 13.09 14.69 -5.12
CA TYR A 6 12.29 14.46 -6.32
C TYR A 6 11.28 15.59 -6.63
N THR A 7 11.40 16.74 -5.97
CA THR A 7 10.65 17.99 -6.18
C THR A 7 10.95 18.55 -7.58
N GLU A 8 10.01 18.82 -8.49
CA GLU A 8 8.55 18.91 -8.50
C GLU A 8 8.05 18.46 -9.88
N PRO A 9 6.85 17.88 -10.04
CA PRO A 9 6.31 17.62 -11.37
C PRO A 9 5.78 18.94 -11.92
N LYS A 10 6.59 19.67 -12.70
CA LYS A 10 6.04 20.65 -13.65
C LYS A 10 5.50 19.88 -14.85
N THR A 11 4.36 19.22 -14.67
CA THR A 11 3.63 18.58 -15.77
C THR A 11 2.73 19.60 -16.45
N LYS A 12 2.83 19.68 -17.78
CA LYS A 12 1.95 20.53 -18.60
C LYS A 12 0.66 19.81 -19.02
N ILE A 13 0.53 18.52 -18.68
CA ILE A 13 -0.55 17.62 -19.13
C ILE A 13 -1.95 18.14 -18.75
N PHE A 14 -2.04 18.91 -17.65
CA PHE A 14 -3.32 19.41 -17.14
C PHE A 14 -3.61 20.86 -17.54
N ASN A 15 -2.68 21.57 -18.17
CA ASN A 15 -2.79 23.00 -18.38
C ASN A 15 -4.03 23.38 -19.22
N ASP A 16 -4.41 22.54 -20.18
CA ASP A 16 -5.58 22.72 -21.06
C ASP A 16 -6.89 22.14 -20.48
N LYS A 17 -6.85 21.50 -19.30
CA LYS A 17 -8.01 20.80 -18.72
C LYS A 17 -8.82 21.70 -17.81
N LYS A 18 -10.10 21.39 -17.63
CA LYS A 18 -10.99 22.15 -16.72
C LYS A 18 -10.45 22.23 -15.28
N ILE A 19 -9.73 21.20 -14.83
CA ILE A 19 -9.17 21.14 -13.47
C ILE A 19 -8.13 22.24 -13.21
N SER A 20 -7.37 22.67 -14.22
CA SER A 20 -6.33 23.71 -14.06
C SER A 20 -6.90 25.09 -13.75
N LYS A 21 -8.20 25.29 -13.98
CA LYS A 21 -8.90 26.55 -13.70
C LYS A 21 -9.30 26.71 -12.23
N PHE A 22 -9.21 25.66 -11.42
CA PHE A 22 -9.52 25.73 -9.99
C PHE A 22 -8.27 26.14 -9.21
N ASN A 23 -8.44 27.04 -8.24
CA ASN A 23 -7.33 27.45 -7.38
C ASN A 23 -6.71 26.24 -6.65
N ASN A 24 -5.37 26.19 -6.60
CA ASN A 24 -4.60 25.16 -5.90
C ASN A 24 -4.85 23.71 -6.38
N TRP A 25 -5.29 23.51 -7.62
CA TRP A 25 -5.57 22.17 -8.18
C TRP A 25 -4.35 21.23 -8.14
N ASP A 26 -3.14 21.78 -8.21
CA ASP A 26 -1.86 21.07 -8.22
C ASP A 26 -1.19 20.98 -6.83
N LYS A 27 -1.86 21.46 -5.77
CA LYS A 27 -1.31 21.54 -4.39
C LYS A 27 -0.60 20.26 -3.94
N TYR A 28 -1.14 19.10 -4.29
CA TYR A 28 -0.63 17.79 -3.89
C TYR A 28 0.08 17.01 -5.02
N LEU A 29 0.18 17.61 -6.22
CA LEU A 29 0.67 16.95 -7.41
C LEU A 29 2.14 16.53 -7.25
N GLY A 30 2.37 15.22 -7.28
CA GLY A 30 3.67 14.58 -7.08
C GLY A 30 4.38 14.99 -5.79
N LYS A 31 3.63 15.26 -4.72
CA LYS A 31 4.16 15.47 -3.38
C LYS A 31 4.24 14.18 -2.55
N PHE A 32 3.66 13.08 -3.05
CA PHE A 32 3.59 11.78 -2.36
C PHE A 32 4.11 10.64 -3.22
N ASN A 33 4.53 9.55 -2.57
CA ASN A 33 4.67 8.25 -3.22
C ASN A 33 3.30 7.57 -3.20
N ILE A 34 2.83 7.11 -4.36
CA ILE A 34 1.57 6.37 -4.45
C ILE A 34 1.90 4.89 -4.55
N ILE A 35 1.40 4.09 -3.60
CA ILE A 35 1.54 2.63 -3.63
C ILE A 35 0.14 2.05 -3.66
N ARG A 36 -0.18 1.31 -4.73
CA ARG A 36 -1.47 0.62 -4.89
C ARG A 36 -1.25 -0.87 -4.77
N LEU A 37 -1.95 -1.49 -3.84
CA LEU A 37 -1.97 -2.92 -3.62
C LEU A 37 -3.34 -3.44 -4.01
N ASN A 38 -3.41 -4.31 -5.01
CA ASN A 38 -4.64 -5.04 -5.33
C ASN A 38 -4.55 -6.43 -4.70
N MET A 39 -5.26 -6.64 -3.59
CA MET A 39 -5.13 -7.87 -2.80
C MET A 39 -5.65 -9.10 -3.54
N LYS A 40 -6.63 -8.94 -4.44
CA LYS A 40 -7.09 -10.01 -5.32
C LYS A 40 -5.94 -10.57 -6.17
N ASN A 41 -5.09 -9.70 -6.73
CA ASN A 41 -3.94 -10.14 -7.53
C ASN A 41 -2.92 -10.95 -6.71
N TYR A 42 -2.77 -10.67 -5.42
CA TYR A 42 -1.79 -11.33 -4.56
C TYR A 42 -2.31 -12.61 -3.92
N PHE A 43 -3.62 -12.77 -3.79
CA PHE A 43 -4.22 -13.84 -2.98
C PHE A 43 -5.23 -14.73 -3.72
N SER A 44 -5.75 -14.36 -4.90
CA SER A 44 -6.81 -15.13 -5.57
C SER A 44 -6.33 -16.23 -6.51
N ASN A 45 -5.09 -16.20 -6.99
CA ASN A 45 -4.55 -17.21 -7.92
C ASN A 45 -3.66 -18.26 -7.22
N ILE A 46 -3.85 -18.42 -5.91
CA ILE A 46 -3.03 -19.32 -5.11
C ILE A 46 -3.54 -20.75 -5.27
N ILE A 47 -2.64 -21.67 -5.66
CA ILE A 47 -2.91 -23.10 -5.68
C ILE A 47 -2.66 -23.64 -4.27
N PHE A 48 -3.71 -24.09 -3.60
CA PHE A 48 -3.59 -24.61 -2.25
C PHE A 48 -2.84 -25.96 -2.24
N LYS A 49 -1.66 -25.99 -1.62
CA LYS A 49 -0.83 -27.16 -1.32
C LYS A 49 -0.59 -27.30 0.18
N GLU A 50 -0.59 -28.54 0.67
CA GLU A 50 -0.31 -28.84 2.07
C GLU A 50 1.07 -28.28 2.51
N GLY A 51 1.13 -27.73 3.73
CA GLY A 51 2.36 -27.19 4.32
C GLY A 51 2.75 -25.77 3.87
N ILE A 52 1.99 -25.13 2.99
CA ILE A 52 2.24 -23.76 2.54
C ILE A 52 1.55 -22.72 3.44
N ASP A 53 2.26 -21.67 3.82
CA ASP A 53 1.70 -20.46 4.44
C ASP A 53 1.38 -19.43 3.35
N TYR A 54 0.17 -19.47 2.83
CA TYR A 54 -0.27 -18.59 1.73
C TYR A 54 -0.31 -17.12 2.09
N ILE A 55 -0.53 -16.80 3.38
CA ILE A 55 -0.52 -15.42 3.83
C ILE A 55 0.91 -14.89 3.71
N LYS A 56 1.89 -15.68 4.14
CA LYS A 56 3.30 -15.34 3.95
C LYS A 56 3.68 -15.24 2.47
N GLU A 57 3.27 -16.19 1.62
CA GLU A 57 3.57 -16.14 0.18
C GLU A 57 3.02 -14.88 -0.50
N GLY A 58 1.75 -14.53 -0.25
CA GLY A 58 1.17 -13.32 -0.82
C GLY A 58 1.86 -12.05 -0.32
N ILE A 59 2.26 -12.00 0.96
CA ILE A 59 3.04 -10.87 1.51
C ILE A 59 4.43 -10.81 0.87
N ASP A 60 5.10 -11.94 0.66
CA ASP A 60 6.40 -12.00 -0.01
C ASP A 60 6.27 -11.49 -1.46
N TYR A 61 5.21 -11.90 -2.17
CA TYR A 61 4.95 -11.44 -3.53
C TYR A 61 4.65 -9.92 -3.59
N ILE A 62 3.92 -9.36 -2.62
CA ILE A 62 3.74 -7.90 -2.50
C ILE A 62 5.08 -7.19 -2.36
N LYS A 63 5.95 -7.68 -1.47
CA LYS A 63 7.26 -7.07 -1.22
C LYS A 63 8.12 -7.09 -2.49
N GLU A 64 8.19 -8.23 -3.17
CA GLU A 64 8.98 -8.39 -4.39
C GLU A 64 8.55 -7.42 -5.49
N ASN A 65 7.24 -7.28 -5.74
CA ASN A 65 6.72 -6.36 -6.74
C ASN A 65 7.06 -4.90 -6.40
N ILE A 66 6.88 -4.47 -5.15
CA ILE A 66 7.24 -3.11 -4.74
C ILE A 66 8.74 -2.87 -4.91
N ILE A 67 9.58 -3.80 -4.48
CA ILE A 67 11.05 -3.68 -4.60
C ILE A 67 11.43 -3.54 -6.07
N TYR A 68 10.85 -4.36 -6.94
CA TYR A 68 11.07 -4.33 -8.38
C TYR A 68 10.69 -2.96 -8.97
N GLU A 69 9.48 -2.47 -8.70
CA GLU A 69 9.01 -1.17 -9.20
C GLU A 69 9.84 0.01 -8.68
N VAL A 70 10.23 -0.01 -7.40
CA VAL A 70 11.07 1.03 -6.82
C VAL A 70 12.45 1.05 -7.47
N LYS A 71 13.09 -0.11 -7.66
CA LYS A 71 14.41 -0.17 -8.31
C LYS A 71 14.37 0.29 -9.77
N ASN A 72 13.26 0.03 -10.48
CA ASN A 72 13.06 0.53 -11.83
C ASN A 72 12.81 2.05 -11.87
N SER A 73 12.15 2.60 -10.86
CA SER A 73 11.78 4.01 -10.78
C SER A 73 12.90 4.90 -10.21
N ILE A 74 13.73 4.33 -9.33
CA ILE A 74 14.81 5.01 -8.62
C ILE A 74 16.10 4.22 -8.87
N PRO A 75 16.86 4.58 -9.92
CA PRO A 75 18.12 3.91 -10.23
C PRO A 75 19.07 3.96 -9.02
N ASN A 76 19.67 2.81 -8.68
CA ASN A 76 20.56 2.61 -7.53
C ASN A 76 19.89 2.67 -6.15
N PHE A 77 18.56 2.57 -6.05
CA PHE A 77 17.92 2.36 -4.75
C PHE A 77 18.41 1.05 -4.14
N ASN A 78 19.00 1.12 -2.95
CA ASN A 78 19.43 -0.05 -2.20
C ASN A 78 18.65 -0.16 -0.88
N PHE A 79 17.85 -1.21 -0.76
CA PHE A 79 17.14 -1.51 0.47
C PHE A 79 18.10 -2.10 1.50
N SER A 80 18.11 -1.54 2.70
CA SER A 80 18.88 -2.09 3.83
C SER A 80 18.22 -3.34 4.43
N SER A 81 16.89 -3.44 4.36
CA SER A 81 16.15 -4.64 4.72
C SER A 81 14.85 -4.77 3.93
N THR A 82 14.58 -5.98 3.44
CA THR A 82 13.36 -6.36 2.72
C THR A 82 12.54 -7.40 3.48
N ASN A 83 12.88 -7.67 4.75
CA ASN A 83 12.23 -8.72 5.53
C ASN A 83 10.75 -8.38 5.84
N TYR A 84 10.47 -7.10 6.10
CA TYR A 84 9.15 -6.62 6.47
C TYR A 84 8.71 -5.44 5.59
N LEU A 85 7.44 -5.45 5.17
CA LEU A 85 6.91 -4.44 4.25
C LEU A 85 6.92 -3.02 4.83
N ASN A 86 6.69 -2.88 6.15
CA ASN A 86 6.82 -1.59 6.82
C ASN A 86 8.24 -1.01 6.73
N ARG A 87 9.29 -1.85 6.71
CA ARG A 87 10.68 -1.39 6.53
C ARG A 87 10.91 -0.87 5.12
N ILE A 88 10.41 -1.57 4.12
CA ILE A 88 10.43 -1.13 2.71
C ILE A 88 9.77 0.25 2.59
N PHE A 89 8.59 0.47 3.18
CA PHE A 89 7.90 1.76 3.16
C PHE A 89 8.68 2.88 3.85
N ILE A 90 9.28 2.62 5.01
CA ILE A 90 10.15 3.59 5.71
C ILE A 90 11.34 3.98 4.84
N GLU A 91 11.95 3.02 4.16
CA GLU A 91 13.11 3.31 3.30
C GLU A 91 12.71 4.13 2.06
N ILE A 92 11.56 3.83 1.45
CA ILE A 92 11.02 4.62 0.33
C ILE A 92 10.78 6.07 0.78
N GLU A 93 10.12 6.28 1.92
CA GLU A 93 9.86 7.62 2.46
C GLU A 93 11.15 8.38 2.78
N ARG A 94 12.13 7.70 3.40
CA ARG A 94 13.43 8.27 3.75
C ARG A 94 14.26 8.69 2.54
N GLU A 95 14.26 7.88 1.48
CA GLU A 95 15.03 8.12 0.26
C GLU A 95 14.40 9.23 -0.58
N THR A 96 13.08 9.18 -0.75
CA THR A 96 12.35 10.16 -1.58
C THR A 96 12.06 11.47 -0.85
N GLY A 97 12.05 11.46 0.49
CA GLY A 97 11.61 12.58 1.32
C GLY A 97 10.09 12.82 1.26
N ARG A 98 9.30 11.83 0.82
CA ARG A 98 7.86 11.95 0.58
C ARG A 98 7.09 10.89 1.36
N LYS A 99 5.99 11.31 2.00
CA LYS A 99 5.04 10.39 2.60
C LYS A 99 4.35 9.52 1.54
N ILE A 100 3.83 8.38 2.00
CA ILE A 100 3.13 7.40 1.17
C ILE A 100 1.62 7.63 1.24
N VAL A 101 0.96 7.64 0.09
CA VAL A 101 -0.47 7.38 -0.03
C VAL A 101 -0.62 5.91 -0.41
N LEU A 102 -1.12 5.12 0.53
CA LEU A 102 -1.32 3.68 0.36
C LEU A 102 -2.78 3.41 -0.03
N ILE A 103 -2.97 2.80 -1.19
CA ILE A 103 -4.28 2.36 -1.67
C ILE A 103 -4.29 0.83 -1.59
N ILE A 104 -5.22 0.26 -0.84
CA ILE A 104 -5.41 -1.19 -0.73
C ILE A 104 -6.78 -1.54 -1.29
N GLU A 105 -6.80 -2.24 -2.40
CA GLU A 105 -8.01 -2.71 -3.03
C GLU A 105 -8.32 -4.15 -2.65
N ASP A 106 -9.61 -4.44 -2.47
CA ASP A 106 -10.14 -5.73 -2.01
C ASP A 106 -9.45 -6.20 -0.73
N TRP A 107 -9.24 -5.28 0.22
CA TRP A 107 -8.54 -5.58 1.48
C TRP A 107 -9.19 -6.73 2.25
N ASP A 108 -10.48 -6.95 2.08
CA ASP A 108 -11.26 -7.95 2.79
C ASP A 108 -11.34 -9.29 2.05
N ILE A 109 -10.59 -9.49 0.95
CA ILE A 109 -10.64 -10.71 0.13
C ILE A 109 -10.38 -11.97 0.96
N ILE A 110 -9.34 -11.97 1.80
CA ILE A 110 -8.98 -13.12 2.64
C ILE A 110 -10.08 -13.45 3.66
N LEU A 111 -10.83 -12.43 4.12
CA LEU A 111 -11.87 -12.63 5.13
C LEU A 111 -13.10 -13.33 4.55
N LYS A 112 -13.39 -13.11 3.26
CA LYS A 112 -14.55 -13.67 2.54
C LYS A 112 -14.36 -15.11 2.09
N GLU A 113 -13.12 -15.47 1.79
CA GLU A 113 -12.80 -16.76 1.23
C GLU A 113 -12.85 -17.85 2.32
N GLU A 114 -13.68 -18.88 2.10
CA GLU A 114 -13.91 -19.97 3.06
C GLU A 114 -12.67 -20.86 3.23
N GLN A 115 -11.84 -20.96 2.20
CA GLN A 115 -10.62 -21.76 2.17
C GLN A 115 -9.53 -21.29 3.14
N PHE A 116 -9.60 -20.06 3.66
CA PHE A 116 -8.67 -19.57 4.68
C PHE A 116 -9.22 -19.82 6.08
N ASP A 117 -8.43 -20.50 6.90
CA ASP A 117 -8.76 -20.72 8.31
C ASP A 117 -8.67 -19.42 9.14
N GLU A 118 -9.17 -19.48 10.37
CA GLU A 118 -9.14 -18.32 11.27
C GLU A 118 -7.71 -17.84 11.56
N LYS A 119 -6.73 -18.74 11.56
CA LYS A 119 -5.32 -18.40 11.80
C LYS A 119 -4.76 -17.56 10.65
N SER A 120 -5.01 -17.95 9.41
CA SER A 120 -4.65 -17.21 8.20
C SER A 120 -5.35 -15.85 8.17
N LYS A 121 -6.65 -15.79 8.47
CA LYS A 121 -7.40 -14.53 8.57
C LYS A 121 -6.79 -13.59 9.62
N ASN A 122 -6.49 -14.11 10.81
CA ASN A 122 -5.85 -13.35 11.88
C ASN A 122 -4.43 -12.87 11.51
N ASN A 123 -3.64 -13.72 10.85
CA ASN A 123 -2.30 -13.34 10.38
C ASN A 123 -2.37 -12.24 9.33
N TYR A 124 -3.34 -12.31 8.42
CA TYR A 124 -3.58 -11.29 7.41
C TYR A 124 -3.99 -9.94 8.04
N MET A 125 -4.89 -9.95 9.03
CA MET A 125 -5.27 -8.74 9.76
C MET A 125 -4.07 -8.12 10.50
N LYS A 126 -3.25 -8.93 11.18
CA LYS A 126 -2.00 -8.46 11.81
C LYS A 126 -1.04 -7.85 10.78
N PHE A 127 -0.99 -8.40 9.58
CA PHE A 127 -0.20 -7.83 8.49
C PHE A 127 -0.73 -6.44 8.11
N LEU A 128 -2.03 -6.28 7.85
CA LEU A 128 -2.63 -4.97 7.54
C LEU A 128 -2.36 -3.94 8.65
N ASP A 129 -2.55 -4.33 9.92
CA ASP A 129 -2.26 -3.47 11.07
C ASP A 129 -0.79 -3.04 11.10
N SER A 130 0.12 -3.95 10.76
CA SER A 130 1.57 -3.69 10.73
C SER A 130 1.98 -2.65 9.68
N ILE A 131 1.14 -2.37 8.68
CA ILE A 131 1.42 -1.42 7.60
C ILE A 131 0.49 -0.19 7.55
N ILE A 132 -0.61 -0.17 8.32
CA ILE A 132 -1.60 0.94 8.28
C ILE A 132 -1.68 1.71 9.60
N ILE A 133 -1.74 1.00 10.74
CA ILE A 133 -2.08 1.61 12.02
C ILE A 133 -0.91 2.42 12.57
N GLU A 134 -1.15 3.72 12.84
CA GLU A 134 -0.20 4.64 13.46
C GLU A 134 1.16 4.73 12.74
N LYS A 135 1.15 4.78 11.40
CA LYS A 135 2.39 4.81 10.60
C LYS A 135 2.79 6.20 10.19
N ASN A 136 3.91 6.67 10.74
CA ASN A 136 4.47 7.97 10.41
C ASN A 136 4.87 8.14 8.94
N TYR A 137 5.13 7.07 8.19
CA TYR A 137 5.45 7.17 6.76
C TYR A 137 4.22 7.39 5.87
N LEU A 138 2.99 7.21 6.39
CA LEU A 138 1.76 7.41 5.64
C LEU A 138 1.30 8.87 5.73
N ALA A 139 0.84 9.39 4.59
CA ALA A 139 -0.02 10.57 4.53
C ALA A 139 -1.49 10.19 4.36
N LEU A 140 -1.78 8.99 3.85
CA LEU A 140 -3.14 8.48 3.72
C LEU A 140 -3.09 6.97 3.54
N ALA A 141 -4.03 6.25 4.14
CA ALA A 141 -4.38 4.89 3.75
C ALA A 141 -5.84 4.88 3.30
N TYR A 142 -6.08 4.43 2.07
CA TYR A 142 -7.42 4.25 1.52
C TYR A 142 -7.64 2.77 1.22
N LEU A 143 -8.65 2.18 1.84
CA LEU A 143 -8.99 0.78 1.69
C LEU A 143 -10.32 0.65 0.94
N THR A 144 -10.37 -0.19 -0.09
CA THR A 144 -11.61 -0.59 -0.75
C THR A 144 -11.89 -2.06 -0.49
N GLY A 145 -13.16 -2.37 -0.22
CA GLY A 145 -13.62 -3.71 0.10
C GLY A 145 -15.15 -3.71 0.13
N VAL A 146 -15.72 -4.90 0.14
CA VAL A 146 -17.18 -5.11 0.18
C VAL A 146 -17.44 -6.18 1.24
N LEU A 147 -17.43 -5.77 2.50
CA LEU A 147 -17.65 -6.72 3.59
C LEU A 147 -19.07 -7.31 3.47
N PRO A 148 -19.23 -8.65 3.53
CA PRO A 148 -20.56 -9.26 3.53
C PRO A 148 -21.37 -8.75 4.74
N ILE A 149 -22.65 -8.45 4.53
CA ILE A 149 -23.55 -7.95 5.59
C ILE A 149 -23.87 -9.04 6.64
N SER A 150 -23.45 -10.30 6.43
CA SER A 150 -23.76 -11.41 7.34
C SER A 150 -22.94 -11.37 8.64
N ASN A 151 -23.62 -11.10 9.76
CA ASN A 151 -23.40 -11.47 11.18
C ASN A 151 -22.00 -11.87 11.67
N THR A 152 -20.94 -11.24 11.18
CA THR A 152 -19.58 -11.48 11.68
C THR A 152 -19.16 -10.24 12.46
N LYS A 153 -18.92 -10.40 13.77
CA LYS A 153 -18.47 -9.32 14.66
C LYS A 153 -17.04 -8.91 14.29
N PHE A 154 -16.89 -8.06 13.29
CA PHE A 154 -15.65 -7.35 13.04
C PHE A 154 -15.77 -5.95 13.61
N THR A 155 -14.89 -5.61 14.55
CA THR A 155 -14.71 -4.24 15.01
C THR A 155 -14.26 -3.41 13.81
N THR A 156 -15.08 -2.41 13.45
CA THR A 156 -14.86 -1.53 12.29
C THR A 156 -13.40 -1.08 12.21
N LEU A 157 -12.69 -1.48 11.14
CA LEU A 157 -11.43 -0.85 10.77
C LEU A 157 -11.75 0.61 10.51
N HIS A 158 -11.27 1.49 11.38
CA HIS A 158 -11.49 2.92 11.21
C HIS A 158 -10.86 3.32 9.87
N ILE A 159 -11.61 4.01 9.02
CA ILE A 159 -11.02 4.76 7.92
C ILE A 159 -10.12 5.82 8.58
N ILE A 160 -8.82 5.55 8.63
CA ILE A 160 -7.85 6.46 9.22
C ILE A 160 -7.61 7.58 8.19
N ASN A 161 -8.39 8.65 8.30
CA ASN A 161 -8.05 9.94 7.73
C ASN A 161 -6.90 10.55 8.55
N VAL A 162 -5.65 10.34 8.13
CA VAL A 162 -4.51 11.11 8.65
C VAL A 162 -4.15 12.18 7.64
N LEU A 163 -5.01 13.19 7.50
CA LEU A 163 -4.56 14.48 7.01
C LEU A 163 -4.27 15.35 8.25
N LYS A 164 -3.00 15.35 8.68
CA LYS A 164 -2.45 16.44 9.51
C LYS A 164 -1.64 17.36 8.62
#